data_AF-A0A1F6RQI5-F1
#
_entry.id   AF-A0A1F6RQI5-F1
#
_cell.length_a   1.000
_cell.length_b   1.000
_cell.length_c   1.000
_cell.angle_alpha   90.00
_cell.angle_beta   90.00
_cell.angle_gamma   90.00
#
_symmetry.space_group_name_H-M   'P 1'
#
loop_
_entity.id
_entity.type
_entity.pdbx_description
1 polymer ?
#
loop_
_entity_poly.entity_id
_entity_poly.type
_entity_poly.pdbx_seq_one_letter_code
_entity_poly.pdbx_strand_id
1 'polypeptide(L)'
;MARIAGVDLPRNKRMVIALTYIYGIGPTISKKILENTKISEDTKTDNLTEDEINRLREEIDKYQVEGDLRRAEGQNVKRLIEINSYRGMRH
;
A
#
# COMPACT_ATOMS: atom_id res chain seq x y z
N MET A 1 -13.74 -5.94 10.22
CA MET A 1 -12.67 -4.94 10.09
C MET A 1 -11.56 -5.60 9.30
N ALA A 2 -11.38 -5.23 8.05
CA ALA A 2 -10.40 -5.88 7.19
C ALA A 2 -9.01 -5.32 7.51
N ARG A 3 -8.15 -6.16 8.09
CA ARG A 3 -6.74 -5.85 8.31
C ARG A 3 -5.92 -6.38 7.14
N ILE A 4 -5.25 -5.49 6.43
CA ILE A 4 -4.51 -5.78 5.20
C ILE A 4 -3.14 -5.11 5.30
N ALA A 5 -2.06 -5.87 5.01
CA ALA A 5 -0.66 -5.41 5.15
C ALA A 5 -0.33 -4.80 6.53
N GLY A 6 -0.94 -5.32 7.60
CA GLY A 6 -0.73 -4.82 8.97
C GLY A 6 -1.52 -3.56 9.33
N VAL A 7 -2.21 -2.94 8.37
CA VAL A 7 -3.02 -1.72 8.52
C VAL A 7 -4.50 -2.07 8.62
N ASP A 8 -5.20 -1.37 9.51
CA ASP A 8 -6.65 -1.48 9.62
C ASP A 8 -7.33 -0.52 8.66
N LEU A 9 -8.09 -1.06 7.71
CA LEU A 9 -8.79 -0.24 6.72
C LEU A 9 -10.00 0.47 7.35
N PRO A 10 -10.27 1.73 6.98
CA PRO A 10 -11.44 2.46 7.44
C PRO A 10 -12.74 1.77 6.97
N ARG A 11 -13.73 1.74 7.88
CA ARG A 11 -15.06 1.16 7.60
C ARG A 11 -15.86 2.02 6.64
N ASN A 12 -16.82 1.39 5.95
CA ASN A 12 -17.80 2.04 5.07
C ASN A 12 -17.19 2.96 3.98
N LYS A 13 -15.97 2.63 3.51
CA LYS A 13 -15.33 3.34 2.38
C LYS A 13 -15.30 2.46 1.13
N ARG A 14 -15.32 3.12 -0.03
CA ARG A 14 -15.07 2.47 -1.33
C ARG A 14 -13.66 1.90 -1.35
N MET A 15 -13.49 0.71 -1.91
CA MET A 15 -12.20 0.01 -1.89
C MET A 15 -11.07 0.80 -2.54
N VAL A 16 -11.35 1.54 -3.62
CA VAL A 16 -10.34 2.38 -4.29
C VAL A 16 -9.70 3.38 -3.34
N ILE A 17 -10.47 3.92 -2.40
CA ILE A 17 -10.03 4.93 -1.42
C ILE A 17 -9.54 4.26 -0.14
N ALA A 18 -10.12 3.12 0.25
CA ALA A 18 -9.69 2.39 1.43
C ALA A 18 -8.23 1.95 1.29
N LEU A 19 -7.85 1.37 0.15
CA LEU A 19 -6.49 0.88 -0.09
C LEU A 19 -5.42 1.99 -0.07
N THR A 20 -5.77 3.24 -0.38
CA THR A 20 -4.80 4.36 -0.35
C THR A 20 -4.38 4.76 1.06
N TYR A 21 -5.00 4.20 2.10
CA TYR A 21 -4.52 4.37 3.47
C TYR A 21 -3.25 3.57 3.77
N ILE A 22 -2.94 2.58 2.93
CA ILE A 22 -1.70 1.81 3.01
C ILE A 22 -0.59 2.64 2.35
N TYR A 23 0.47 2.92 3.10
CA TYR A 23 1.64 3.65 2.62
C TYR A 23 2.30 2.92 1.45
N GLY A 24 2.55 3.65 0.37
CA GLY A 24 3.02 3.11 -0.90
C GLY A 24 1.92 2.81 -1.92
N ILE A 25 0.65 2.78 -1.50
CA ILE A 25 -0.49 2.57 -2.41
C ILE A 25 -1.15 3.92 -2.75
N GLY A 26 -0.95 4.37 -3.99
CA GLY A 26 -1.67 5.50 -4.56
C GLY A 26 -2.98 5.11 -5.26
N PRO A 27 -3.75 6.09 -5.77
CA PRO A 27 -5.02 5.82 -6.47
C PRO A 27 -4.83 4.94 -7.71
N THR A 28 -3.73 5.11 -8.44
CA THR A 28 -3.43 4.30 -9.63
C THR A 28 -3.11 2.85 -9.29
N ILE A 29 -2.35 2.61 -8.22
CA ILE A 29 -1.98 1.27 -7.78
C ILE A 29 -3.20 0.57 -7.18
N SER A 30 -3.99 1.29 -6.38
CA SER A 30 -5.26 0.81 -5.83
C SER A 30 -6.20 0.27 -6.91
N LYS A 31 -6.41 1.02 -8.00
CA LYS A 31 -7.21 0.55 -9.14
C LYS A 31 -6.64 -0.70 -9.80
N LYS A 32 -5.33 -0.75 -10.03
CA LYS A 32 -4.66 -1.94 -10.61
C LYS A 32 -4.83 -3.17 -9.74
N ILE A 33 -4.70 -3.04 -8.42
CA ILE A 33 -4.91 -4.14 -7.47
C ILE A 33 -6.35 -4.65 -7.55
N LEU A 34 -7.33 -3.74 -7.60
CA LEU A 34 -8.75 -4.10 -7.68
C LEU A 34 -9.11 -4.77 -9.01
N GLU A 35 -8.54 -4.28 -10.12
CA GLU A 35 -8.68 -4.88 -11.44
C GLU A 35 -8.09 -6.31 -11.48
N ASN A 36 -6.88 -6.50 -10.96
CA ASN A 36 -6.23 -7.81 -10.90
C ASN A 36 -6.96 -8.81 -9.99
N THR A 37 -7.51 -8.34 -8.88
CA THR A 37 -8.28 -9.17 -7.93
C THR A 37 -9.73 -9.40 -8.35
N LYS A 38 -10.19 -8.71 -9.42
CA LYS A 38 -11.57 -8.73 -9.92
C LYS A 38 -12.60 -8.27 -8.88
N ILE A 39 -12.21 -7.34 -8.01
CA ILE A 39 -13.09 -6.75 -7.00
C ILE A 39 -13.57 -5.39 -7.51
N SER A 40 -14.87 -5.10 -7.37
CA SER A 40 -15.41 -3.82 -7.78
C SER A 40 -14.83 -2.66 -6.97
N GLU A 41 -14.51 -1.57 -7.67
CA GLU A 41 -14.05 -0.30 -7.09
C GLU A 41 -15.03 0.29 -6.07
N ASP A 42 -16.33 0.03 -6.28
CA ASP A 42 -17.44 0.56 -5.49
C ASP A 42 -17.78 -0.28 -4.28
N THR A 43 -17.21 -1.48 -4.17
CA THR A 43 -17.43 -2.34 -3.01
C THR A 43 -16.97 -1.60 -1.75
N LYS A 44 -17.77 -1.74 -0.69
CA LYS A 44 -17.43 -1.18 0.62
C LYS A 44 -16.51 -2.12 1.37
N THR A 45 -15.61 -1.57 2.19
CA THR A 45 -14.69 -2.34 3.03
C THR A 45 -15.38 -3.39 3.91
N ASP A 46 -16.61 -3.11 4.34
CA ASP A 46 -17.39 -3.99 5.22
C ASP A 46 -18.08 -5.14 4.48
N ASN A 47 -18.20 -5.05 3.14
CA ASN A 47 -18.87 -6.03 2.30
C ASN A 47 -17.90 -7.04 1.68
N LEU A 48 -16.61 -7.00 2.02
CA LEU A 48 -15.62 -7.93 1.53
C LEU A 48 -15.82 -9.32 2.13
N THR A 49 -15.77 -10.33 1.26
CA THR A 49 -15.71 -11.74 1.67
C THR A 49 -14.28 -12.12 2.10
N GLU A 50 -14.14 -13.19 2.88
CA GLU A 50 -12.80 -13.67 3.31
C GLU A 50 -11.91 -14.04 2.11
N ASP A 51 -12.49 -14.63 1.07
CA ASP A 51 -11.77 -14.98 -0.17
C ASP A 51 -11.27 -13.75 -0.92
N GLU A 52 -12.05 -12.65 -0.95
CA GLU A 52 -11.62 -11.38 -1.51
C GLU A 52 -10.50 -10.73 -0.69
N ILE A 53 -10.57 -10.83 0.63
CA ILE A 53 -9.52 -10.34 1.53
C ILE A 53 -8.20 -11.10 1.28
N ASN A 54 -8.26 -12.42 1.11
CA ASN A 54 -7.07 -13.23 0.82
C ASN A 54 -6.48 -12.89 -0.55
N ARG A 55 -7.31 -12.76 -1.60
CA ARG A 55 -6.86 -12.31 -2.92
C ARG A 55 -6.19 -10.93 -2.87
N LEU A 56 -6.75 -10.00 -2.10
CA LEU A 56 -6.15 -8.68 -1.90
C LEU A 56 -4.79 -8.76 -1.21
N ARG A 57 -4.64 -9.62 -0.18
CA ARG A 57 -3.36 -9.81 0.50
C ARG A 57 -2.29 -10.35 -0.46
N GLU A 58 -2.61 -11.41 -1.20
CA GLU A 58 -1.68 -12.00 -2.17
C GLU A 58 -1.26 -11.01 -3.27
N GLU A 59 -2.18 -10.16 -3.72
CA GLU A 59 -1.87 -9.15 -4.72
C GLU A 59 -1.06 -7.98 -4.14
N ILE A 60 -1.33 -7.58 -2.90
CA ILE A 60 -0.61 -6.50 -2.21
C ILE A 60 0.81 -6.91 -1.84
N ASP A 61 1.05 -8.17 -1.47
CA ASP A 61 2.38 -8.69 -1.11
C ASP A 61 3.39 -8.61 -2.28
N LYS A 62 2.92 -8.44 -3.52
CA LYS A 62 3.77 -8.20 -4.70
C LYS A 62 4.37 -6.79 -4.72
N TYR A 63 3.82 -5.86 -3.94
CA TYR A 63 4.26 -4.47 -3.87
C TYR A 63 5.03 -4.22 -2.58
N GLN A 64 6.07 -3.38 -2.66
CA GLN A 64 6.73 -2.89 -1.45
C GLN A 64 5.85 -1.82 -0.80
N VAL A 65 5.24 -2.16 0.33
CA VAL A 65 4.32 -1.30 1.06
C VAL A 65 4.76 -1.12 2.51
N GLU A 66 4.26 -0.06 3.15
CA GLU A 66 4.44 0.24 4.57
C GLU A 66 5.90 0.21 5.04
N GLY A 67 6.23 -0.66 5.99
CA GLY A 67 7.53 -0.69 6.66
C GLY A 67 8.67 -0.99 5.71
N ASP A 68 8.45 -1.81 4.68
CA ASP A 68 9.49 -2.16 3.71
C ASP A 68 9.85 -0.97 2.84
N LEU A 69 8.84 -0.25 2.34
CA LEU A 69 9.04 0.94 1.53
C LEU A 69 9.69 2.07 2.35
N ARG A 70 9.22 2.31 3.59
CA ARG A 70 9.83 3.31 4.49
C ARG A 70 11.29 3.00 4.81
N ARG A 71 11.62 1.72 5.04
CA ARG A 71 13.00 1.28 5.28
C ARG A 71 13.87 1.49 4.05
N ALA A 72 13.38 1.13 2.86
CA ALA A 72 14.09 1.33 1.61
C ALA A 72 14.36 2.83 1.34
N GLU A 73 13.38 3.70 1.54
CA GLU A 73 13.58 5.16 1.42
C GLU A 73 14.60 5.68 2.42
N GLY A 74 14.53 5.25 3.69
CA GLY A 74 15.50 5.64 4.71
C GLY A 74 16.93 5.20 4.38
N GLN A 75 17.10 3.99 3.86
CA GLN A 75 18.40 3.49 3.40
C GLN A 75 18.92 4.27 2.19
N ASN A 76 18.04 4.63 1.25
CA ASN A 76 18.40 5.45 0.10
C ASN A 76 18.91 6.83 0.51
N VAL A 77 18.28 7.47 1.50
CA VAL A 77 18.75 8.75 2.05
C VAL A 77 20.09 8.57 2.77
N LYS A 78 20.21 7.56 3.64
CA LYS A 78 21.49 7.26 4.34
C LYS A 78 22.64 7.04 3.36
N ARG A 79 22.41 6.29 2.28
CA ARG A 79 23.39 6.07 1.22
C ARG A 79 23.86 7.38 0.59
N LEU A 80 22.95 8.34 0.36
CA LEU A 80 23.30 9.65 -0.20
C LEU A 80 24.15 10.51 0.75
N ILE A 81 23.92 10.37 2.07
CA ILE A 81 24.70 10.99 3.14
C ILE A 81 26.09 10.36 3.21
N GLU A 82 26.19 9.03 3.23
CA GLU A 82 27.46 8.29 3.35
C GLU A 82 28.43 8.59 2.20
N ILE A 83 27.93 8.79 0.98
CA ILE A 83 28.77 9.16 -0.18
C ILE A 83 29.09 10.67 -0.25
N ASN A 84 28.67 11.47 0.73
CA ASN A 84 28.81 12.93 0.75
C ASN A 84 28.33 13.63 -0.53
N SER A 85 27.21 13.18 -1.09
CA SER A 85 26.61 13.86 -2.25
C SER A 85 26.01 15.20 -1.84
N TYR A 86 25.92 16.17 -2.76
CA TYR A 86 25.23 17.46 -2.50
C TYR A 86 23.80 17.26 -1.97
N ARG A 87 23.09 16.26 -2.49
CA ARG A 87 21.75 15.89 -2.01
C ARG A 87 21.80 15.35 -0.59
N GLY A 88 22.76 14.48 -0.28
CA GLY A 88 22.96 13.94 1.07
C GLY A 88 23.32 15.02 2.10
N MET A 89 24.15 15.99 1.74
CA MET A 89 24.49 17.12 2.63
C MET A 89 23.30 18.06 2.93
N ARG A 90 22.25 18.03 2.11
CA ARG A 90 21.05 18.87 2.24
C ARG A 90 19.85 18.11 2.82
N HIS A 91 19.99 16.78 2.96
CA HIS A 91 19.03 15.89 3.60
C HIS A 91 19.27 15.84 5.10
#